data_AF-A1ZN93-F1
#
_entry.id   AF-A1ZN93-F1
#
_cell.length_a   1.000
_cell.length_b   1.000
_cell.length_c   1.000
_cell.angle_alpha   90.00
_cell.angle_beta   90.00
_cell.angle_gamma   90.00
#
_symmetry.space_group_name_H-M   'P 1'
#
loop_
_entity.id
_entity.type
_entity.pdbx_description
1 polymer ?
#
loop_
_entity_poly.entity_id
_entity_poly.type
_entity_poly.pdbx_seq_one_letter_code
_entity_poly.pdbx_strand_id
1 'polypeptide(L)'
;MSKIDFTKESFTKLDRFMKQNAGLNLATANLKDAALLDGCNWNRLKRSREALVTQLKAYQRLHKIVPEGKPAEKDGIIKALLGKNIHSSLQIASMPRQRFIREYLPLFDGQEELMVETYQNALTQRSQVLLQYMHMLQSNEPHLGAARM
;
A
#
# COMPACT_ATOMS: atom_id res chain seq x y z
N MET A 1 12.81 -13.48 -4.08
CA MET A 1 12.01 -12.34 -3.55
C MET A 1 12.64 -11.88 -2.25
N SER A 2 13.16 -10.66 -2.19
CA SER A 2 13.69 -10.08 -0.94
C SER A 2 12.55 -9.90 0.06
N LYS A 3 12.74 -10.38 1.29
CA LYS A 3 11.75 -10.23 2.37
C LYS A 3 11.68 -8.75 2.73
N ILE A 4 10.50 -8.14 2.63
CA ILE A 4 10.34 -6.73 3.01
C ILE A 4 10.55 -6.64 4.52
N ASP A 5 11.52 -5.81 4.94
CA ASP A 5 11.77 -5.55 6.34
C ASP A 5 10.68 -4.63 6.90
N PHE A 6 10.03 -5.02 7.99
CA PHE A 6 9.03 -4.21 8.70
C PHE A 6 9.39 -4.06 10.19
N THR A 7 10.69 -4.03 10.50
CA THR A 7 11.19 -3.78 11.84
C THR A 7 10.99 -2.33 12.28
N LYS A 8 11.12 -2.08 13.59
CA LYS A 8 11.08 -0.73 14.19
C LYS A 8 12.12 0.21 13.58
N GLU A 9 13.33 -0.28 13.31
CA GLU A 9 14.38 0.50 12.65
C GLU A 9 13.94 0.89 11.24
N SER A 10 13.28 -0.03 10.53
CA SER A 10 12.75 0.24 9.21
C SER A 10 11.68 1.33 9.20
N PHE A 11 10.75 1.30 10.15
CA PHE A 11 9.75 2.37 10.27
C PHE A 11 10.39 3.73 10.64
N THR A 12 11.49 3.73 11.37
CA THR A 12 12.24 4.97 11.65
C THR A 12 12.83 5.58 10.36
N LYS A 13 13.27 4.73 9.41
CA LYS A 13 13.73 5.18 8.09
C LYS A 13 12.58 5.70 7.22
N LEU A 14 11.42 5.04 7.28
CA LEU A 14 10.19 5.51 6.64
C LEU A 14 9.77 6.89 7.16
N ASP A 15 9.73 7.07 8.48
CA ASP A 15 9.39 8.35 9.11
C ASP A 15 10.37 9.46 8.73
N ARG A 16 11.66 9.12 8.66
CA ARG A 16 12.68 10.06 8.20
C ARG A 16 12.43 10.47 6.75
N PHE A 17 12.14 9.52 5.87
CA PHE A 17 11.84 9.83 4.47
C PHE A 17 10.62 10.75 4.35
N MET A 18 9.53 10.44 5.06
CA MET A 18 8.31 11.25 5.06
C MET A 18 8.57 12.67 5.54
N LYS A 19 9.37 12.84 6.60
CA LYS A 19 9.77 14.17 7.11
C LYS A 19 10.64 14.94 6.11
N GLN A 20 11.59 14.27 5.46
CA GLN A 20 12.47 14.88 4.46
C GLN A 20 11.73 15.28 3.17
N ASN A 21 10.59 14.65 2.90
CA ASN A 21 9.78 14.84 1.70
C ASN A 21 8.34 15.23 2.08
N ALA A 22 8.16 16.15 3.03
CA ALA A 22 6.84 16.49 3.57
C ALA A 22 5.83 17.00 2.52
N GLY A 23 6.30 17.52 1.38
CA GLY A 23 5.45 17.92 0.26
C GLY A 23 4.99 16.76 -0.64
N LEU A 24 5.51 15.56 -0.45
CA LEU A 24 5.13 14.39 -1.23
C LEU A 24 3.80 13.82 -0.70
N ASN A 25 2.73 13.99 -1.46
CA ASN A 25 1.46 13.33 -1.16
C ASN A 25 1.53 11.85 -1.58
N LEU A 26 1.78 10.96 -0.62
CA LEU A 26 1.84 9.52 -0.88
C LEU A 26 0.53 8.91 -1.37
N ALA A 27 -0.64 9.52 -1.12
CA ALA A 27 -1.90 8.98 -1.61
C ALA A 27 -1.98 9.00 -3.15
N THR A 28 -1.37 10.02 -3.77
CA THR A 28 -1.47 10.30 -5.21
C THR A 28 -0.16 10.11 -5.98
N ALA A 29 0.99 10.15 -5.29
CA ALA A 29 2.31 10.02 -5.90
C ALA A 29 2.51 8.74 -6.73
N ASN A 30 3.06 8.85 -7.94
CA ASN A 30 3.42 7.67 -8.73
C ASN A 30 4.80 7.14 -8.31
N LEU A 31 4.86 6.28 -7.28
CA LEU A 31 6.11 5.66 -6.82
C LEU A 31 6.73 4.65 -7.81
N LYS A 32 6.15 4.47 -9.00
CA LYS A 32 6.77 3.71 -10.10
C LYS A 32 7.62 4.60 -11.00
N ASP A 33 7.40 5.91 -10.96
CA ASP A 33 8.18 6.87 -11.73
C ASP A 33 9.57 7.05 -11.11
N ALA A 34 10.60 6.70 -11.89
CA ALA A 34 12.00 6.85 -11.47
C ALA A 34 12.37 8.33 -11.29
N ALA A 35 11.85 9.23 -12.13
CA ALA A 35 12.16 10.66 -12.06
C ALA A 35 11.64 11.27 -10.74
N LEU A 36 10.41 10.94 -10.36
CA LEU A 36 9.85 11.31 -9.05
C LEU A 36 10.75 10.79 -7.90
N LEU A 37 11.14 9.52 -7.96
CA LEU A 37 11.98 8.92 -6.92
C LEU A 37 13.38 9.52 -6.88
N ASP A 38 13.97 9.90 -8.01
CA ASP A 38 15.29 10.53 -8.08
C ASP A 38 15.25 11.97 -7.55
N GLY A 39 14.13 12.67 -7.74
CA GLY A 39 13.88 14.01 -7.18
C GLY A 39 13.62 14.04 -5.67
N CYS A 40 13.40 12.90 -5.01
CA CYS A 40 13.20 12.84 -3.57
C CYS A 40 14.52 13.04 -2.79
N ASN A 41 14.39 13.55 -1.58
CA ASN A 41 15.49 13.66 -0.63
C ASN A 41 15.77 12.30 0.04
N TRP A 42 16.95 11.74 -0.26
CA TRP A 42 17.44 10.47 0.30
C TRP A 42 18.59 10.64 1.30
N ASN A 43 18.74 11.82 1.91
CA ASN A 43 19.84 12.09 2.82
C ASN A 43 19.87 11.10 3.98
N ARG A 44 21.00 10.40 4.12
CA ARG A 44 21.20 9.31 5.09
C ARG A 44 20.27 8.09 4.90
N LEU A 45 19.68 7.95 3.71
CA LEU A 45 18.80 6.84 3.30
C LEU A 45 19.26 6.14 2.02
N LYS A 46 20.25 6.68 1.29
CA LYS A 46 20.75 6.14 0.00
C LYS A 46 21.04 4.63 0.03
N ARG A 47 21.71 4.14 1.08
CA ARG A 47 22.05 2.70 1.24
C ARG A 47 20.82 1.80 1.41
N SER A 48 19.71 2.34 1.88
CA SER A 48 18.45 1.61 2.11
C SER A 48 17.39 1.94 1.07
N ARG A 49 17.73 2.68 -0.01
CA ARG A 49 16.78 3.24 -0.97
C ARG A 49 15.86 2.17 -1.54
N GLU A 50 16.40 1.08 -2.05
CA GLU A 50 15.61 0.02 -2.71
C GLU A 50 14.62 -0.66 -1.75
N ALA A 51 15.08 -1.04 -0.56
CA ALA A 51 14.23 -1.61 0.48
C ALA A 51 13.14 -0.62 0.92
N LEU A 52 13.51 0.66 1.08
CA LEU A 52 12.59 1.71 1.50
C LEU A 52 11.56 2.04 0.42
N VAL A 53 11.92 2.05 -0.87
CA VAL A 53 10.96 2.20 -1.98
C VAL A 53 9.93 1.07 -1.96
N THR A 54 10.36 -0.15 -1.67
CA THR A 54 9.46 -1.31 -1.58
C THR A 54 8.46 -1.13 -0.43
N GLN A 55 8.93 -0.63 0.72
CA GLN A 55 8.09 -0.30 1.87
C GLN A 55 7.15 0.88 1.60
N LEU A 56 7.63 1.95 0.96
CA LEU A 56 6.81 3.11 0.58
C LEU A 56 5.65 2.68 -0.33
N LYS A 57 5.91 1.79 -1.28
CA LYS A 57 4.85 1.21 -2.13
C LYS A 57 3.86 0.38 -1.31
N ALA A 58 4.32 -0.37 -0.31
CA ALA A 58 3.45 -1.12 0.60
C ALA A 58 2.59 -0.20 1.46
N TYR A 59 3.21 0.81 2.08
CA TYR A 59 2.55 1.84 2.84
C TYR A 59 1.48 2.56 2.01
N GLN A 60 1.82 3.00 0.79
CA GLN A 60 0.88 3.64 -0.13
C GLN A 60 -0.33 2.74 -0.46
N ARG A 61 -0.12 1.44 -0.69
CA ARG A 61 -1.22 0.51 -0.98
C ARG A 61 -2.20 0.41 0.19
N LEU A 62 -1.69 0.38 1.43
CA LEU A 62 -2.53 0.36 2.62
C LEU A 62 -3.19 1.71 2.89
N HIS A 63 -2.49 2.81 2.61
CA HIS A 63 -3.05 4.16 2.73
C HIS A 63 -4.31 4.37 1.88
N LYS A 64 -4.43 3.67 0.75
CA LYS A 64 -5.61 3.75 -0.13
C LYS A 64 -6.84 2.98 0.39
N ILE A 65 -6.66 2.05 1.33
CA ILE A 65 -7.75 1.20 1.82
C ILE A 65 -8.12 1.45 3.28
N VAL A 66 -7.16 1.91 4.09
CA VAL A 66 -7.44 2.33 5.47
C VAL A 66 -8.17 3.68 5.40
N PRO A 67 -9.40 3.78 5.93
CA PRO A 67 -10.18 5.01 5.91
C PRO A 67 -9.44 6.19 6.56
N GLU A 68 -9.83 7.40 6.17
CA GLU A 68 -9.31 8.60 6.83
C GLU A 68 -9.90 8.70 8.24
N GLY A 69 -9.03 8.67 9.25
CA GLY A 69 -9.33 8.98 10.66
C GLY A 69 -8.45 10.14 11.12
N LYS A 70 -8.08 10.22 12.41
CA LYS A 70 -6.99 11.13 12.78
C LYS A 70 -5.70 10.66 12.10
N PRO A 71 -4.88 11.55 11.51
CA PRO A 71 -3.68 11.14 10.75
C PRO A 71 -2.73 10.21 11.51
N ALA A 72 -2.58 10.40 12.82
CA ALA A 72 -1.76 9.54 13.68
C ALA A 72 -2.34 8.13 13.86
N GLU A 73 -3.67 8.00 13.88
CA GLU A 73 -4.37 6.71 14.00
C GLU A 73 -4.20 5.91 12.70
N LYS A 74 -4.36 6.57 11.54
CA LYS A 74 -4.17 5.93 10.22
C LYS A 74 -2.74 5.44 9.99
N ASP A 75 -1.73 6.27 10.27
CA ASP A 75 -0.32 5.89 10.15
C ASP A 75 0.03 4.72 11.08
N GLY A 76 -0.48 4.75 12.32
CA GLY A 76 -0.33 3.66 13.29
C GLY A 76 -0.88 2.33 12.78
N ILE A 77 -2.11 2.32 12.29
CA ILE A 77 -2.77 1.12 11.72
C ILE A 77 -1.98 0.58 10.53
N ILE A 78 -1.55 1.45 9.60
CA ILE A 78 -0.78 1.04 8.43
C ILE A 78 0.54 0.36 8.86
N LYS A 79 1.31 0.98 9.76
CA LYS A 79 2.56 0.40 10.28
C LYS A 79 2.31 -0.90 11.03
N ALA A 80 1.22 -1.00 11.78
CA ALA A 80 0.84 -2.23 12.48
C ALA A 80 0.53 -3.38 11.50
N LEU A 81 -0.23 -3.10 10.43
CA LEU A 81 -0.51 -4.06 9.36
C LEU A 81 0.78 -4.50 8.65
N LEU A 82 1.65 -3.56 8.30
CA LEU A 82 2.97 -3.85 7.72
C LEU A 82 3.81 -4.73 8.66
N GLY A 83 3.81 -4.44 9.96
CA GLY A 83 4.48 -5.25 10.98
C GLY A 83 3.93 -6.68 11.09
N LYS A 84 2.68 -6.92 10.68
CA LYS A 84 2.09 -8.26 10.52
C LYS A 84 2.26 -8.86 9.12
N ASN A 85 3.15 -8.28 8.31
CA ASN A 85 3.42 -8.69 6.93
C ASN A 85 2.19 -8.59 5.99
N ILE A 86 1.23 -7.71 6.33
CA ILE A 86 0.13 -7.34 5.45
C ILE A 86 0.54 -6.06 4.74
N HIS A 87 0.66 -6.12 3.42
CA HIS A 87 1.20 -5.05 2.58
C HIS A 87 0.38 -4.78 1.31
N SER A 88 -0.79 -5.41 1.15
CA SER A 88 -1.71 -5.17 0.04
C SER A 88 -3.18 -5.47 0.38
N SER A 89 -4.09 -4.82 -0.35
CA SER A 89 -5.51 -5.11 -0.33
C SER A 89 -5.83 -6.55 -0.71
N LEU A 90 -5.06 -7.14 -1.65
CA LEU A 90 -5.21 -8.53 -2.07
C LEU A 90 -5.05 -9.53 -0.92
N GLN A 91 -4.09 -9.30 -0.01
CA GLN A 91 -3.90 -10.15 1.17
C GLN A 91 -5.07 -10.03 2.15
N ILE A 92 -5.58 -8.82 2.36
CA ILE A 92 -6.74 -8.60 3.23
C ILE A 92 -7.97 -9.28 2.62
N ALA A 93 -8.23 -9.04 1.35
CA ALA A 93 -9.38 -9.56 0.63
C ALA A 93 -9.35 -11.09 0.43
N SER A 94 -8.18 -11.74 0.50
CA SER A 94 -8.07 -13.20 0.40
C SER A 94 -8.37 -13.91 1.72
N MET A 95 -8.39 -13.20 2.85
CA MET A 95 -8.77 -13.75 4.14
C MET A 95 -10.29 -13.74 4.31
N PRO A 96 -10.91 -14.77 4.94
CA PRO A 96 -12.30 -14.68 5.36
C PRO A 96 -12.52 -13.50 6.31
N ARG A 97 -13.62 -12.74 6.15
CA ARG A 97 -13.92 -11.54 6.95
C ARG A 97 -13.82 -11.79 8.46
N GLN A 98 -14.44 -12.85 8.96
CA GLN A 98 -14.41 -13.19 10.39
C GLN A 98 -13.00 -13.48 10.89
N ARG A 99 -12.16 -14.12 10.05
CA ARG A 99 -10.77 -14.38 10.37
C ARG A 99 -9.99 -13.07 10.47
N PHE A 100 -10.14 -12.20 9.47
CA PHE A 100 -9.50 -10.89 9.48
C PHE A 100 -9.87 -10.11 10.75
N ILE A 101 -11.17 -10.00 11.05
CA ILE A 101 -11.67 -9.29 12.24
C ILE A 101 -11.06 -9.86 13.52
N ARG A 102 -11.20 -11.15 13.75
CA ARG A 102 -10.71 -11.79 14.97
C ARG A 102 -9.21 -11.64 15.17
N GLU A 103 -8.41 -11.75 14.11
CA GLU A 103 -6.95 -11.75 14.20
C GLU A 103 -6.35 -10.35 14.28
N TYR A 104 -6.99 -9.34 13.69
CA TYR A 104 -6.39 -8.02 13.49
C TYR A 104 -7.15 -6.85 14.14
N LEU A 105 -8.32 -7.07 14.78
CA LEU A 105 -9.04 -6.02 15.51
C LEU A 105 -8.17 -5.26 16.55
N PRO A 106 -7.24 -5.91 17.27
CA PRO A 106 -6.33 -5.20 18.17
C PRO A 106 -5.43 -4.17 17.48
N LEU A 107 -5.20 -4.28 16.16
CA LEU A 107 -4.42 -3.29 15.41
C LEU A 107 -5.20 -2.00 15.11
N PHE A 108 -6.53 -2.06 15.26
CA PHE A 108 -7.46 -0.94 15.08
C PHE A 108 -7.93 -0.37 16.42
N ASP A 109 -7.23 -0.67 17.52
CA ASP A 109 -7.61 -0.26 18.88
C ASP A 109 -9.06 -0.64 19.26
N GLY A 110 -9.54 -1.78 18.74
CA GLY A 110 -10.92 -2.23 18.98
C GLY A 110 -11.99 -1.54 18.14
N GLN A 111 -11.63 -0.63 17.22
CA GLN A 111 -12.55 0.07 16.33
C GLN A 111 -13.03 -0.86 15.20
N GLU A 112 -14.05 -1.67 15.48
CA GLU A 112 -14.57 -2.64 14.53
C GLU A 112 -15.07 -1.98 13.24
N GLU A 113 -15.76 -0.85 13.33
CA GLU A 113 -16.28 -0.13 12.16
C GLU A 113 -15.16 0.23 11.16
N LEU A 114 -14.07 0.81 11.64
CA LEU A 114 -12.91 1.18 10.85
C LEU A 114 -12.25 -0.04 10.19
N MET A 115 -12.20 -1.16 10.92
CA MET A 115 -11.67 -2.41 10.42
C MET A 115 -12.55 -3.02 9.33
N VAL A 116 -13.87 -2.98 9.52
CA VAL A 116 -14.86 -3.49 8.56
C VAL A 116 -14.82 -2.68 7.28
N GLU A 117 -14.74 -1.36 7.39
CA GLU A 117 -14.59 -0.46 6.25
C GLU A 117 -13.26 -0.72 5.52
N THR A 118 -12.14 -0.87 6.25
CA THR A 118 -10.85 -1.26 5.65
C THR A 118 -10.94 -2.55 4.86
N TYR A 119 -11.65 -3.55 5.38
CA TYR A 119 -11.87 -4.83 4.70
C TYR A 119 -12.73 -4.66 3.44
N GLN A 120 -13.80 -3.87 3.50
CA GLN A 120 -14.63 -3.55 2.33
C GLN A 120 -13.83 -2.81 1.26
N ASN A 121 -13.03 -1.81 1.64
CA ASN A 121 -12.14 -1.09 0.73
C ASN A 121 -11.11 -2.03 0.08
N ALA A 122 -10.59 -3.01 0.83
CA ALA A 122 -9.70 -4.03 0.29
C ALA A 122 -10.39 -4.91 -0.77
N LEU A 123 -11.64 -5.30 -0.55
CA LEU A 123 -12.44 -6.04 -1.54
C LEU A 123 -12.68 -5.20 -2.81
N THR A 124 -13.09 -3.95 -2.65
CA THR A 124 -13.31 -3.03 -3.78
C THR A 124 -12.03 -2.83 -4.59
N GLN A 125 -10.91 -2.59 -3.91
CA GLN A 125 -9.61 -2.41 -4.56
C GLN A 125 -9.16 -3.68 -5.31
N ARG A 126 -9.42 -4.88 -4.76
CA ARG A 126 -9.15 -6.13 -5.46
C ARG A 126 -9.96 -6.24 -6.75
N SER A 127 -11.26 -5.94 -6.69
CA SER A 127 -12.13 -5.98 -7.87
C SER A 127 -11.65 -5.01 -8.96
N GLN A 128 -11.27 -3.78 -8.59
CA GLN A 128 -10.71 -2.81 -9.53
C GLN A 128 -9.42 -3.30 -10.19
N VAL A 129 -8.49 -3.88 -9.41
CA VAL A 129 -7.24 -4.43 -9.96
C VAL A 129 -7.53 -5.58 -10.94
N LEU A 130 -8.49 -6.44 -10.61
CA LEU A 130 -8.90 -7.54 -11.49
C LEU A 130 -9.49 -7.01 -12.81
N LEU A 131 -10.39 -6.02 -12.75
CA LEU A 131 -10.97 -5.40 -13.94
C LEU A 131 -9.91 -4.73 -14.82
N GLN A 132 -8.98 -3.99 -14.22
CA GLN A 132 -7.86 -3.38 -14.95
C GLN A 132 -7.00 -4.43 -15.66
N TYR A 133 -6.73 -5.55 -14.99
CA TYR A 133 -5.98 -6.66 -15.58
C TYR A 133 -6.75 -7.31 -16.74
N MET A 134 -8.05 -7.56 -16.59
CA MET A 134 -8.89 -8.10 -17.66
C MET A 134 -8.94 -7.17 -18.87
N HIS A 135 -9.11 -5.87 -18.66
CA HIS A 135 -9.09 -4.88 -19.74
C HIS A 135 -7.76 -4.85 -20.48
N MET A 136 -6.63 -4.92 -19.75
CA MET A 136 -5.31 -4.98 -20.36
C MET A 136 -5.12 -6.23 -21.24
N LEU A 137 -5.63 -7.38 -20.79
CA LEU A 137 -5.59 -8.62 -21.59
C LEU A 137 -6.43 -8.47 -22.86
N GLN A 138 -7.67 -8.02 -22.74
CA GLN A 138 -8.59 -7.82 -23.87
C GLN A 138 -8.03 -6.80 -24.88
N SER A 139 -7.47 -5.68 -24.43
CA SER A 139 -6.88 -4.68 -25.34
C SER A 139 -5.67 -5.18 -26.13
N ASN A 140 -5.05 -6.26 -25.65
CA ASN A 140 -3.91 -6.91 -26.29
C ASN A 140 -4.31 -8.15 -27.11
N GLU A 141 -5.60 -8.45 -27.26
CA GLU A 141 -6.05 -9.55 -28.09
C GLU A 141 -5.88 -9.20 -29.59
N PRO A 142 -5.32 -10.13 -30.41
CA PRO A 142 -4.91 -9.84 -31.78
C PRO A 142 -6.07 -9.42 -32.72
N HIS A 143 -7.31 -9.80 -32.40
CA HIS A 143 -8.48 -9.45 -33.22
C HIS A 143 -8.89 -7.97 -33.09
N LEU A 144 -8.50 -7.26 -32.02
CA LEU A 144 -8.69 -5.81 -31.89
C LEU A 144 -7.54 -5.00 -32.53
N GLY A 145 -6.36 -5.61 -32.68
CA GLY A 145 -5.23 -5.01 -33.40
C GLY A 145 -5.43 -4.96 -34.92
N ALA A 146 -6.12 -5.96 -35.49
CA ALA A 146 -6.41 -6.03 -36.92
C ALA A 146 -7.52 -5.07 -37.40
N ALA A 147 -8.41 -4.62 -36.49
CA ALA A 147 -9.48 -3.66 -36.80
C ALA A 147 -9.05 -2.18 -36.65
N ARG A 148 -7.80 -1.93 -36.25
CA ARG A 148 -7.22 -0.59 -36.07
C ARG A 148 -6.15 -0.24 -37.10
N MET A 149 -5.91 -1.11 -38.09
CA MET A 149 -5.18 -0.80 -39.33
C MET A 149 -6.16 -0.52 -40.46
#